data_AF-A0A5R2N807-F1
#
_entry.id   AF-A0A5R2N807-F1
#
_cell.length_a   1.000
_cell.length_b   1.000
_cell.length_c   1.000
_cell.angle_alpha   90.00
_cell.angle_beta   90.00
_cell.angle_gamma   90.00
#
_symmetry.space_group_name_H-M   'P 1'
#
loop_
_entity.id
_entity.type
_entity.pdbx_description
1 polymer ?
#
loop_
_entity_poly.entity_id
_entity_poly.type
_entity_poly.pdbx_seq_one_letter_code
_entity_poly.pdbx_strand_id
1 'polypeptide(L)'
;GAKLKSAGIDIDISRKVKTLSIGERQMIEIAKAIMLDARVIALDEPTSSLSSRESEILFALIDRLRGEGKVIIHVSHRLDEVFRLCDSLTVLRDGKLAAHHASLKGVTRDQVVAEMVGREISDIWGFRPRKAGDIRLEVEAISGAKLKTPASFEARAGEIVGFFGLIGAGRSELMRLVFGADPRSGGTITVDGEAIHAADPHGAIRAGIVLCSEDRKHDGIIQGR
;
A
#
# COMPACT_ATOMS: atom_id res chain seq x y z
N GLY A 1 -26.73 2.40 -2.40
CA GLY A 1 -27.08 1.21 -1.60
C GLY A 1 -27.03 -0.05 -2.45
N ALA A 2 -28.13 -0.40 -3.12
CA ALA A 2 -28.26 -1.66 -3.87
C ALA A 2 -27.15 -1.93 -4.90
N LYS A 3 -26.77 -0.92 -5.69
CA LYS A 3 -25.69 -1.04 -6.70
C LYS A 3 -24.28 -1.28 -6.13
N LEU A 4 -24.00 -0.77 -4.93
CA LEU A 4 -22.72 -1.04 -4.24
C LEU A 4 -22.71 -2.47 -3.70
N LYS A 5 -23.82 -2.90 -3.10
CA LYS A 5 -23.97 -4.29 -2.63
C LYS A 5 -23.88 -5.31 -3.77
N SER A 6 -24.45 -5.01 -4.95
CA SER A 6 -24.30 -5.88 -6.13
C SER A 6 -22.88 -5.92 -6.69
N ALA A 7 -22.03 -4.95 -6.33
CA ALA A 7 -20.61 -4.95 -6.65
C ALA A 7 -19.75 -5.56 -5.52
N GLY A 8 -20.37 -6.16 -4.50
CA GLY A 8 -19.66 -6.75 -3.34
C GLY A 8 -19.12 -5.73 -2.35
N ILE A 9 -19.50 -4.45 -2.48
CA ILE A 9 -19.05 -3.35 -1.63
C ILE A 9 -20.09 -3.09 -0.54
N ASP A 10 -19.75 -3.43 0.70
CA ASP A 10 -20.59 -3.22 1.87
C ASP A 10 -20.08 -2.01 2.68
N ILE A 11 -20.52 -0.82 2.27
CA ILE A 11 -20.18 0.45 2.94
C ILE A 11 -21.50 1.14 3.33
N ASP A 12 -21.53 1.66 4.55
CA ASP A 12 -22.62 2.52 5.02
C ASP A 12 -22.65 3.83 4.22
N ILE A 13 -23.68 3.97 3.39
CA ILE A 13 -23.88 5.11 2.48
C ILE A 13 -24.19 6.43 3.20
N SER A 14 -24.46 6.39 4.52
CA SER A 14 -24.67 7.58 5.34
C SER A 14 -23.37 8.16 5.91
N ARG A 15 -22.27 7.39 5.89
CA ARG A 15 -20.95 7.86 6.35
C ARG A 15 -20.40 8.92 5.40
N LYS A 16 -19.83 9.98 5.97
CA LYS A 16 -19.13 11.01 5.18
C LYS A 16 -17.90 10.40 4.51
N VAL A 17 -17.69 10.67 3.22
CA VAL A 17 -16.54 10.16 2.43
C VAL A 17 -15.19 10.42 3.12
N LYS A 18 -15.03 11.59 3.77
CA LYS A 18 -13.81 11.95 4.51
C LYS A 18 -13.47 11.00 5.68
N THR A 19 -14.45 10.21 6.14
CA THR A 19 -14.30 9.25 7.26
C THR A 19 -14.07 7.82 6.79
N LEU A 20 -14.05 7.59 5.47
CA LEU A 20 -13.77 6.30 4.87
C LEU A 20 -12.26 6.08 4.76
N SER A 21 -11.82 4.82 4.86
CA SER A 21 -10.44 4.42 4.61
C SER A 21 -10.05 4.71 3.15
N ILE A 22 -8.75 4.74 2.84
CA ILE A 22 -8.29 4.91 1.45
C ILE A 22 -8.84 3.78 0.57
N GLY A 23 -8.85 2.55 1.07
CA GLY A 23 -9.41 1.38 0.38
C GLY A 23 -10.92 1.50 0.13
N GLU A 24 -11.69 1.89 1.14
CA GLU A 24 -13.13 2.14 1.01
C GLU A 24 -13.41 3.24 -0.03
N ARG A 25 -12.62 4.32 -0.05
CA ARG A 25 -12.73 5.39 -1.05
C ARG A 25 -12.44 4.87 -2.46
N GLN A 26 -11.36 4.12 -2.63
CA GLN A 26 -10.98 3.52 -3.92
C GLN A 26 -12.06 2.58 -4.45
N MET A 27 -12.65 1.73 -3.61
CA MET A 27 -13.74 0.84 -3.99
C MET A 27 -14.98 1.62 -4.45
N ILE A 28 -15.30 2.74 -3.81
CA ILE A 28 -16.39 3.62 -4.25
C ILE A 28 -16.08 4.26 -5.61
N GLU A 29 -14.86 4.74 -5.84
CA GLU A 29 -14.46 5.28 -7.15
C GLU A 29 -14.62 4.24 -8.27
N ILE A 30 -14.17 3.01 -8.03
CA ILE A 30 -14.31 1.90 -8.97
C ILE A 30 -15.80 1.59 -9.22
N ALA A 31 -16.61 1.50 -8.17
CA ALA A 31 -18.05 1.27 -8.31
C ALA A 31 -18.75 2.37 -9.12
N LYS A 32 -18.41 3.64 -8.89
CA LYS A 32 -18.96 4.78 -9.66
C LYS A 32 -18.60 4.66 -11.14
N ALA A 33 -17.35 4.33 -11.45
CA ALA A 33 -16.89 4.18 -12.84
C ALA A 33 -17.66 3.06 -13.57
N ILE A 34 -17.92 1.95 -12.88
CA ILE A 34 -18.66 0.81 -13.43
C ILE A 34 -20.14 1.14 -13.67
N MET A 35 -20.73 2.03 -12.87
CA MET A 35 -22.12 2.47 -13.03
C MET A 35 -22.37 3.28 -14.32
N LEU A 36 -21.32 3.67 -15.05
CA LEU A 36 -21.42 4.39 -16.33
C LEU A 36 -21.69 3.47 -17.53
N ASP A 37 -21.87 2.16 -17.32
CA ASP A 37 -22.13 1.15 -18.36
C ASP A 37 -21.15 1.19 -19.55
N ALA A 38 -19.89 1.52 -19.27
CA ALA A 38 -18.85 1.60 -20.28
C ALA A 38 -18.62 0.22 -20.93
N ARG A 39 -18.25 0.20 -22.22
CA ARG A 39 -17.81 -1.02 -22.93
C ARG A 39 -16.34 -1.35 -22.65
N VAL A 40 -15.53 -0.33 -22.36
CA VAL A 40 -14.10 -0.42 -22.06
C VAL A 40 -13.85 0.29 -20.75
N ILE A 41 -13.18 -0.38 -19.82
CA ILE A 41 -12.85 0.13 -18.48
C ILE A 41 -11.34 0.05 -18.31
N ALA A 42 -10.69 1.18 -18.04
CA ALA A 42 -9.28 1.23 -17.72
C ALA A 42 -9.11 1.43 -16.21
N LEU A 43 -8.34 0.55 -15.58
CA LEU A 43 -8.02 0.56 -14.16
C LEU A 43 -6.51 0.76 -14.02
N ASP A 44 -6.12 1.87 -13.40
CA ASP A 44 -4.72 2.22 -13.18
C ASP A 44 -4.31 1.89 -11.73
N GLU A 45 -3.47 0.87 -11.56
CA GLU A 45 -2.96 0.39 -10.26
C GLU A 45 -4.05 0.28 -9.16
N PRO A 46 -5.20 -0.38 -9.47
CA PRO A 46 -6.41 -0.22 -8.67
C PRO A 46 -6.34 -0.86 -7.28
N THR A 47 -5.37 -1.75 -7.05
CA THR A 47 -5.16 -2.50 -5.80
C THR A 47 -4.11 -1.88 -4.88
N SER A 48 -3.39 -0.85 -5.33
CA SER A 48 -2.28 -0.24 -4.59
C SER A 48 -2.65 0.26 -3.19
N SER A 49 -3.91 0.67 -3.00
CA SER A 49 -4.46 1.14 -1.73
C SER A 49 -5.47 0.19 -1.10
N LEU A 50 -5.56 -1.06 -1.57
CA LEU A 50 -6.54 -2.06 -1.12
C LEU A 50 -5.88 -3.12 -0.23
N SER A 51 -6.63 -3.61 0.77
CA SER A 51 -6.30 -4.85 1.47
C SER A 51 -6.41 -6.06 0.53
N SER A 52 -5.88 -7.21 0.97
CA SER A 52 -6.11 -8.49 0.26
C SER A 52 -7.60 -8.79 0.11
N ARG A 53 -8.41 -8.52 1.15
CA ARG A 53 -9.86 -8.74 1.10
C ARG A 53 -10.56 -7.83 0.09
N GLU A 54 -10.21 -6.54 0.07
CA GLU A 54 -10.77 -5.59 -0.89
C GLU A 54 -10.31 -5.89 -2.32
N SER A 55 -9.07 -6.35 -2.49
CA SER A 55 -8.55 -6.80 -3.78
C SER A 55 -9.35 -8.00 -4.32
N GLU A 56 -9.69 -8.98 -3.47
CA GLU A 56 -10.56 -10.10 -3.88
C GLU A 56 -11.95 -9.64 -4.34
N ILE A 57 -12.54 -8.63 -3.69
CA ILE A 57 -13.82 -8.05 -4.11
C ILE A 57 -13.66 -7.39 -5.50
N LEU A 58 -12.58 -6.64 -5.71
CA LEU A 58 -12.28 -6.03 -7.00
C LEU A 58 -12.10 -7.10 -8.09
N PHE A 59 -11.37 -8.18 -7.80
CA PHE A 59 -11.15 -9.24 -8.77
C PHE A 59 -12.45 -9.95 -9.16
N ALA A 60 -13.31 -10.28 -8.19
CA ALA A 60 -14.63 -10.83 -8.46
C ALA A 60 -15.50 -9.89 -9.31
N LEU A 61 -15.37 -8.58 -9.10
CA LEU A 61 -16.04 -7.57 -9.89
C LEU A 61 -15.53 -7.51 -11.33
N ILE A 62 -14.22 -7.59 -11.53
CA ILE A 62 -13.58 -7.67 -12.85
C ILE A 62 -14.05 -8.93 -13.60
N ASP A 63 -14.07 -10.09 -12.93
CA ASP A 63 -14.54 -11.36 -13.51
C ASP A 63 -16.00 -11.27 -13.97
N ARG A 64 -16.86 -10.64 -13.17
CA ARG A 64 -18.26 -10.42 -13.53
C ARG A 64 -18.40 -9.53 -14.77
N LEU A 65 -17.68 -8.40 -14.80
CA LEU A 65 -17.72 -7.47 -15.93
C LEU A 65 -17.19 -8.12 -17.21
N ARG A 66 -16.15 -8.95 -17.10
CA ARG A 66 -15.66 -9.76 -18.19
C ARG A 66 -16.74 -10.73 -18.71
N GLY A 67 -17.46 -11.40 -17.81
CA GLY A 67 -18.59 -12.27 -18.16
C GLY A 67 -19.75 -11.53 -18.85
N GLU A 68 -19.92 -10.23 -18.58
CA GLU A 68 -20.86 -9.34 -19.26
C GLU A 68 -20.35 -8.82 -20.62
N GLY A 69 -19.16 -9.28 -21.07
CA GLY A 69 -18.57 -8.89 -22.36
C GLY A 69 -17.87 -7.53 -22.34
N LYS A 70 -17.56 -6.98 -21.17
CA LYS A 70 -16.81 -5.72 -21.04
C LYS A 70 -15.31 -5.97 -21.26
N VAL A 71 -14.64 -4.98 -21.88
CA VAL A 71 -13.18 -5.00 -22.05
C VAL A 71 -12.53 -4.27 -20.87
N ILE A 72 -11.55 -4.91 -20.23
CA ILE A 72 -10.82 -4.35 -19.09
C ILE A 72 -9.36 -4.14 -19.48
N ILE A 73 -8.87 -2.90 -19.30
CA ILE A 73 -7.44 -2.57 -19.36
C ILE A 73 -6.97 -2.45 -17.91
N HIS A 74 -6.19 -3.41 -17.45
CA HIS A 74 -5.65 -3.45 -16.08
C HIS A 74 -4.18 -3.08 -16.10
N VAL A 75 -3.82 -1.93 -15.53
CA VAL A 75 -2.43 -1.52 -15.34
C VAL A 75 -2.00 -1.94 -13.95
N SER A 76 -0.97 -2.78 -13.87
CA SER A 76 -0.43 -3.27 -12.59
C SER A 76 1.01 -3.71 -12.76
N HIS A 77 1.85 -3.42 -11.77
CA HIS A 77 3.17 -4.03 -11.61
C HIS A 77 3.14 -5.30 -10.73
N ARG A 78 1.96 -5.73 -10.26
CA ARG A 78 1.78 -6.91 -9.39
C ARG A 78 1.44 -8.13 -10.25
N LEU A 79 2.45 -8.97 -10.49
CA LEU A 79 2.32 -10.11 -11.41
C LEU A 79 1.23 -11.11 -11.02
N ASP A 80 0.97 -11.33 -9.73
CA ASP A 80 -0.10 -12.23 -9.30
C ASP A 80 -1.49 -11.79 -9.81
N GLU A 81 -1.70 -10.48 -9.96
CA GLU A 81 -2.93 -9.93 -10.52
C GLU A 81 -2.97 -10.12 -12.03
N VAL A 82 -1.85 -9.83 -12.71
CA VAL A 82 -1.71 -9.99 -14.16
C VAL A 82 -2.02 -11.43 -14.58
N PHE A 83 -1.37 -12.41 -13.93
CA PHE A 83 -1.55 -13.84 -14.25
C PHE A 83 -2.94 -14.38 -13.87
N ARG A 84 -3.64 -13.74 -12.93
CA ARG A 84 -5.00 -14.13 -12.56
C ARG A 84 -6.05 -13.56 -13.51
N LEU A 85 -5.94 -12.28 -13.86
CA LEU A 85 -7.04 -11.51 -14.46
C LEU A 85 -6.91 -11.35 -15.97
N CYS A 86 -5.68 -11.25 -16.46
CA CYS A 86 -5.43 -10.80 -17.82
C CYS A 86 -5.40 -11.96 -18.81
N ASP A 87 -5.96 -11.73 -20.01
CA ASP A 87 -5.85 -12.69 -21.12
C ASP A 87 -4.60 -12.46 -21.96
N SER A 88 -4.15 -11.21 -22.02
CA SER A 88 -2.98 -10.75 -22.76
C SER A 88 -2.21 -9.72 -21.91
N LEU A 89 -0.94 -9.52 -22.24
CA LEU A 89 -0.05 -8.64 -21.49
C LEU A 89 0.76 -7.77 -22.44
N THR A 90 0.91 -6.50 -22.09
CA THR A 90 1.77 -5.54 -22.78
C THR A 90 2.72 -4.95 -21.76
N VAL A 91 4.03 -5.12 -21.97
CA VAL A 91 5.07 -4.56 -21.10
C VAL A 91 5.61 -3.30 -21.76
N LEU A 92 5.48 -2.18 -21.07
CA LEU A 92 6.09 -0.91 -21.47
C LEU A 92 7.34 -0.66 -20.62
N ARG A 93 8.45 -0.29 -21.28
CA ARG A 93 9.72 0.10 -20.64
C ARG A 93 10.30 1.31 -21.35
N ASP A 94 10.73 2.31 -20.57
CA ASP A 94 11.31 3.56 -21.10
C ASP A 94 10.44 4.24 -22.17
N GLY A 95 9.11 4.22 -21.98
CA GLY A 95 8.13 4.76 -22.91
C GLY A 95 7.97 3.99 -24.23
N LYS A 96 8.57 2.79 -24.34
CA LYS A 96 8.52 1.93 -25.52
C LYS A 96 7.87 0.59 -25.20
N LEU A 97 7.36 -0.07 -26.22
CA LEU A 97 6.90 -1.45 -26.12
C LEU A 97 8.11 -2.38 -25.93
N ALA A 98 8.24 -2.97 -24.75
CA ALA A 98 9.29 -3.93 -24.44
C ALA A 98 8.89 -5.35 -24.85
N ALA A 99 7.64 -5.72 -24.59
CA ALA A 99 7.08 -7.01 -24.96
C ALA A 99 5.56 -6.94 -25.11
N HIS A 100 5.01 -7.82 -25.95
CA HIS A 100 3.57 -8.05 -26.05
C HIS A 100 3.30 -9.55 -26.14
N HIS A 101 2.44 -10.02 -25.24
CA HIS A 101 1.98 -11.40 -25.16
C HIS A 101 0.48 -11.43 -25.44
N ALA A 102 0.10 -11.94 -26.61
CA ALA A 102 -1.31 -12.09 -26.98
C ALA A 102 -2.05 -13.11 -26.09
N SER A 103 -1.31 -13.98 -25.40
CA SER A 103 -1.81 -14.90 -24.39
C SER A 103 -0.78 -15.05 -23.27
N LEU A 104 -1.24 -15.22 -22.02
CA LEU A 104 -0.38 -15.58 -20.90
C LEU A 104 -0.02 -17.07 -20.84
N LYS A 105 -0.56 -17.90 -21.75
CA LYS A 105 -0.25 -19.33 -21.79
C LYS A 105 1.23 -19.56 -22.10
N GLY A 106 1.96 -20.15 -21.16
CA GLY A 106 3.39 -20.42 -21.30
C GLY A 106 4.31 -19.23 -20.97
N VAL A 107 3.75 -18.07 -20.63
CA VAL A 107 4.51 -16.92 -20.14
C VAL A 107 4.86 -17.15 -18.67
N THR A 108 6.12 -16.93 -18.29
CA THR A 108 6.58 -17.12 -16.91
C THR A 108 6.70 -15.79 -16.17
N ARG A 109 6.61 -15.82 -14.83
CA ARG A 109 6.84 -14.64 -14.00
C ARG A 109 8.22 -14.03 -14.25
N ASP A 110 9.26 -14.85 -14.26
CA ASP A 110 10.64 -14.39 -14.44
C ASP A 110 10.86 -13.70 -15.79
N GLN A 111 10.24 -14.23 -16.85
CA GLN A 111 10.26 -13.60 -18.16
C GLN A 111 9.64 -12.20 -18.13
N VAL A 112 8.46 -12.04 -17.53
CA VAL A 112 7.79 -10.73 -17.45
C VAL A 112 8.61 -9.76 -16.60
N VAL A 113 9.21 -10.21 -15.48
CA VAL A 113 10.11 -9.36 -14.68
C VAL A 113 11.31 -8.91 -15.52
N ALA A 114 11.96 -9.82 -16.25
CA ALA A 114 13.08 -9.47 -17.11
C ALA A 114 12.68 -8.46 -18.20
N GLU A 115 11.49 -8.61 -18.79
CA GLU A 115 10.94 -7.65 -19.75
C GLU A 115 10.69 -6.28 -19.12
N MET A 116 10.17 -6.23 -17.89
CA MET A 116 9.91 -4.99 -17.13
C MET A 116 11.20 -4.26 -16.76
N VAL A 117 12.23 -4.98 -16.28
CA VAL A 117 13.46 -4.38 -15.75
C VAL A 117 14.56 -4.26 -16.81
N GLY A 118 14.49 -5.02 -17.90
CA GLY A 118 15.45 -5.03 -19.00
C GLY A 118 16.78 -5.71 -18.70
N ARG A 119 16.82 -6.58 -17.69
CA ARG A 119 17.99 -7.37 -17.27
C ARG A 119 17.54 -8.67 -16.58
N GLU A 120 18.41 -9.68 -16.61
CA GLU A 120 18.25 -10.93 -15.85
C GLU A 120 18.23 -10.62 -14.33
N ILE A 121 17.32 -11.25 -13.59
CA ILE A 121 17.06 -10.98 -12.16
C ILE A 121 18.26 -11.32 -11.27
N SER A 122 19.17 -12.16 -11.75
CA SER A 122 20.36 -12.64 -11.02
C SER A 122 21.25 -11.53 -10.46
N ASP A 123 21.16 -10.30 -11.00
CA ASP A 123 21.97 -9.14 -10.57
C ASP A 123 21.32 -8.25 -9.50
N ILE A 124 20.08 -8.50 -9.08
CA ILE A 124 19.30 -7.43 -8.42
C ILE A 124 19.59 -7.28 -6.92
N TRP A 125 19.90 -8.35 -6.18
CA TRP A 125 19.77 -8.25 -4.73
C TRP A 125 21.02 -8.13 -3.90
N GLY A 126 22.22 -8.36 -4.46
CA GLY A 126 23.52 -8.05 -3.82
C GLY A 126 23.55 -8.30 -2.31
N PHE A 127 22.77 -9.26 -1.82
CA PHE A 127 22.40 -9.30 -0.41
C PHE A 127 23.64 -9.77 0.32
N ARG A 128 24.07 -8.94 1.27
CA ARG A 128 25.20 -9.26 2.12
C ARG A 128 24.70 -9.27 3.55
N PRO A 129 24.94 -10.36 4.31
CA PRO A 129 24.67 -10.35 5.72
C PRO A 129 25.46 -9.22 6.37
N ARG A 130 24.79 -8.44 7.23
CA ARG A 130 25.39 -7.36 8.00
C ARG A 130 25.24 -7.70 9.48
N LYS A 131 26.28 -7.48 10.27
CA LYS A 131 26.18 -7.62 11.72
C LYS A 131 25.39 -6.42 12.26
N ALA A 132 24.32 -6.69 13.01
CA ALA A 132 23.58 -5.64 13.70
C ALA A 132 24.50 -4.96 14.72
N GLY A 133 24.49 -3.63 14.74
CA GLY A 133 25.22 -2.83 15.73
C GLY A 133 24.39 -2.58 16.99
N ASP A 134 24.68 -1.46 17.66
CA ASP A 134 23.99 -1.05 18.87
C ASP A 134 22.53 -0.67 18.59
N ILE A 135 21.69 -0.70 19.63
CA ILE A 135 20.30 -0.21 19.54
C ILE A 135 20.36 1.29 19.25
N ARG A 136 19.67 1.71 18.20
CA ARG A 136 19.61 3.12 17.76
C ARG A 136 18.23 3.72 17.97
N LEU A 137 17.19 2.89 17.96
CA LEU A 137 15.82 3.28 18.30
C LEU A 137 15.27 2.25 19.28
N GLU A 138 14.75 2.73 20.39
CA GLU A 138 14.03 1.93 21.37
C GLU A 138 12.67 2.60 21.62
N VAL A 139 11.61 1.81 21.52
CA VAL A 139 10.24 2.23 21.78
C VAL A 139 9.68 1.30 22.84
N GLU A 140 9.23 1.85 23.96
CA GLU A 140 8.72 1.07 25.09
C GLU A 140 7.28 1.46 25.40
N ALA A 141 6.39 0.46 25.34
CA ALA A 141 4.98 0.55 25.72
C ALA A 141 4.26 1.79 25.16
N ILE A 142 4.59 2.18 23.93
CA ILE A 142 3.98 3.35 23.30
C ILE A 142 2.48 3.10 23.14
N SER A 143 1.68 4.08 23.52
CA SER A 143 0.22 4.00 23.46
C SER A 143 -0.38 5.30 22.94
N GLY A 144 -1.58 5.22 22.38
CA GLY A 144 -2.34 6.36 21.89
C GLY A 144 -3.76 5.94 21.54
N ALA A 145 -4.64 6.91 21.32
CA ALA A 145 -6.07 6.67 21.17
C ALA A 145 -6.44 5.68 20.04
N LYS A 146 -5.62 5.60 18.98
CA LYS A 146 -5.86 4.72 17.83
C LYS A 146 -5.12 3.38 17.91
N LEU A 147 -4.24 3.19 18.89
CA LEU A 147 -3.48 1.95 19.08
C LEU A 147 -4.16 1.11 20.17
N LYS A 148 -4.66 -0.07 19.82
CA LYS A 148 -5.47 -0.90 20.73
C LYS A 148 -4.68 -1.44 21.93
N THR A 149 -3.39 -1.70 21.74
CA THR A 149 -2.51 -2.28 22.75
C THR A 149 -1.17 -1.55 22.74
N PRO A 150 -0.57 -1.24 23.90
CA PRO A 150 0.77 -0.69 23.96
C PRO A 150 1.76 -1.57 23.18
N ALA A 151 2.70 -0.94 22.48
CA ALA A 151 3.69 -1.65 21.66
C ALA A 151 5.11 -1.28 22.07
N SER A 152 6.01 -2.27 22.05
CA SER A 152 7.45 -2.08 22.27
C SER A 152 8.24 -2.72 21.14
N PHE A 153 9.31 -2.07 20.70
CA PHE A 153 10.26 -2.63 19.74
C PHE A 153 11.59 -1.88 19.79
N GLU A 154 12.64 -2.53 19.30
CA GLU A 154 13.95 -1.93 19.09
C GLU A 154 14.36 -2.02 17.61
N ALA A 155 15.22 -1.11 17.16
CA ALA A 155 15.92 -1.21 15.89
C ALA A 155 17.41 -0.89 16.09
N ARG A 156 18.27 -1.76 15.55
CA ARG A 156 19.73 -1.67 15.68
C ARG A 156 20.38 -1.00 14.48
N ALA A 157 21.60 -0.51 14.68
CA ALA A 157 22.40 0.05 13.59
C ALA A 157 22.58 -0.98 12.45
N GLY A 158 22.18 -0.59 11.23
CA GLY A 158 22.27 -1.44 10.04
C GLY A 158 21.16 -2.47 9.88
N GLU A 159 20.18 -2.49 10.79
CA GLU A 159 19.02 -3.38 10.74
C GLU A 159 17.85 -2.75 9.97
N ILE A 160 17.04 -3.60 9.33
CA ILE A 160 15.74 -3.22 8.77
C ILE A 160 14.67 -3.99 9.54
N VAL A 161 13.89 -3.28 10.36
CA VAL A 161 12.78 -3.86 11.13
C VAL A 161 11.49 -3.75 10.33
N GLY A 162 10.84 -4.88 10.08
CA GLY A 162 9.60 -4.96 9.29
C GLY A 162 8.37 -5.22 10.15
N PHE A 163 7.35 -4.38 10.00
CA PHE A 163 6.04 -4.57 10.63
C PHE A 163 5.03 -5.06 9.59
N PHE A 164 4.50 -6.26 9.78
CA PHE A 164 3.47 -6.85 8.92
C PHE A 164 2.19 -7.09 9.70
N GLY A 165 1.06 -7.13 8.98
CA GLY A 165 -0.25 -7.31 9.57
C GLY A 165 -1.35 -6.84 8.63
N LEU A 166 -2.58 -7.28 8.90
CA LEU A 166 -3.76 -6.86 8.14
C LEU A 166 -3.98 -5.34 8.20
N ILE A 167 -4.78 -4.78 7.28
CA ILE A 167 -5.22 -3.39 7.40
C ILE A 167 -5.98 -3.20 8.72
N GLY A 168 -5.67 -2.11 9.42
CA GLY A 168 -6.22 -1.84 10.76
C GLY A 168 -5.49 -2.57 11.91
N ALA A 169 -4.39 -3.27 11.65
CA ALA A 169 -3.55 -3.86 12.69
C ALA A 169 -2.79 -2.82 13.55
N GLY A 170 -2.88 -1.53 13.23
CA GLY A 170 -2.23 -0.47 14.00
C GLY A 170 -0.84 -0.06 13.49
N ARG A 171 -0.43 -0.50 12.28
CA ARG A 171 0.92 -0.23 11.73
C ARG A 171 1.13 1.26 11.49
N SER A 172 0.24 1.89 10.74
CA SER A 172 0.32 3.31 10.41
C SER A 172 0.11 4.16 11.67
N GLU A 173 -0.79 3.75 12.56
CA GLU A 173 -1.03 4.38 13.85
C GLU A 173 0.23 4.34 14.74
N LEU A 174 0.89 3.19 14.84
CA LEU A 174 2.13 3.03 15.60
C LEU A 174 3.23 3.96 15.07
N MET A 175 3.47 3.98 13.75
CA MET A 175 4.50 4.82 13.15
C MET A 175 4.18 6.32 13.29
N ARG A 176 2.91 6.70 13.23
CA ARG A 176 2.47 8.09 13.47
C ARG A 176 2.66 8.52 14.92
N LEU A 177 2.46 7.61 15.89
CA LEU A 177 2.75 7.87 17.30
C LEU A 177 4.24 8.05 17.56
N VAL A 178 5.09 7.16 16.99
CA VAL A 178 6.55 7.26 17.11
C VAL A 178 7.08 8.56 16.50
N PHE A 179 6.53 8.98 15.37
CA PHE A 179 6.91 10.22 14.70
C PHE A 179 6.30 11.49 15.33
N GLY A 180 5.37 11.36 16.28
CA GLY A 180 4.67 12.51 16.88
C GLY A 180 3.64 13.16 15.95
N ALA A 181 3.22 12.51 14.87
CA ALA A 181 2.12 12.99 14.02
C ALA A 181 0.74 12.82 14.68
N ASP A 182 0.60 11.83 15.57
CA ASP A 182 -0.56 11.65 16.44
C ASP A 182 -0.09 11.71 17.92
N PRO A 183 -0.91 12.23 18.85
CA PRO A 183 -0.51 12.35 20.26
C PRO A 183 -0.43 10.99 20.95
N ARG A 184 0.68 10.75 21.64
CA ARG A 184 0.88 9.59 22.53
C ARG A 184 0.22 9.82 23.90
N SER A 185 -0.35 8.76 24.47
CA SER A 185 -0.89 8.75 25.84
C SER A 185 0.09 8.18 26.87
N GLY A 186 1.17 7.53 26.42
CA GLY A 186 2.17 6.93 27.29
C GLY A 186 3.28 6.23 26.49
N GLY A 187 4.22 5.64 27.24
CA GLY A 187 5.43 5.00 26.71
C GLY A 187 6.57 5.98 26.46
N THR A 188 7.74 5.42 26.17
CA THR A 188 8.99 6.17 25.95
C THR A 188 9.56 5.86 24.57
N ILE A 189 10.35 6.80 24.06
CA ILE A 189 11.09 6.64 22.81
C ILE A 189 12.49 7.15 23.09
N THR A 190 13.49 6.36 22.73
CA THR A 190 14.90 6.69 22.87
C THR A 190 15.55 6.56 21.50
N VAL A 191 16.29 7.58 21.06
CA VAL A 191 17.16 7.50 19.88
C VAL A 191 18.58 7.74 20.30
N ASP A 192 19.47 6.82 19.92
CA ASP A 192 20.90 6.89 20.22
C ASP A 192 21.23 7.03 21.72
N GLY A 193 20.37 6.44 22.57
CA GLY A 193 20.47 6.53 24.04
C GLY A 193 19.84 7.80 24.63
N GLU A 194 19.34 8.73 23.82
CA GLU A 194 18.68 9.95 24.28
C GLU A 194 17.15 9.83 24.23
N ALA A 195 16.49 10.10 25.36
CA ALA A 195 15.04 10.09 25.44
C ALA A 195 14.43 11.24 24.61
N ILE A 196 13.50 10.90 23.72
CA ILE A 196 12.74 11.88 22.95
C ILE A 196 11.45 12.24 23.69
N HIS A 197 11.40 13.49 24.16
CA HIS A 197 10.20 14.05 24.78
C HIS A 197 9.25 14.72 23.79
N ALA A 198 9.72 15.02 22.57
CA ALA A 198 8.92 15.66 21.55
C ALA A 198 7.61 14.89 21.28
N ALA A 199 6.52 15.64 21.15
CA ALA A 199 5.18 15.13 20.84
C ALA A 199 4.68 15.67 19.50
N ASP A 200 5.60 16.13 18.64
CA ASP A 200 5.33 16.74 17.35
C ASP A 200 6.33 16.29 16.28
N PRO A 201 5.97 16.37 14.99
CA PRO A 201 6.84 15.95 13.89
C PRO A 201 8.17 16.70 13.80
N HIS A 202 8.21 17.99 14.17
CA HIS A 202 9.44 18.77 14.09
C HIS A 202 10.48 18.30 15.10
N GLY A 203 10.05 17.94 16.31
CA GLY A 203 10.92 17.36 17.32
C GLY A 203 11.42 15.97 16.94
N ALA A 204 10.57 15.13 16.34
CA ALA A 204 10.98 13.82 15.83
C ALA A 204 12.05 13.95 14.72
N ILE A 205 11.87 14.87 13.77
CA ILE A 205 12.86 15.15 12.71
C ILE A 205 14.20 15.62 13.29
N ARG A 206 14.19 16.51 14.29
CA ARG A 206 15.43 16.95 14.96
C ARG A 206 16.15 15.80 15.67
N ALA A 207 15.41 14.82 16.16
CA ALA A 207 15.95 13.61 16.76
C ALA A 207 16.31 12.52 15.72
N GLY A 208 16.26 12.82 14.43
CA GLY A 208 16.66 11.90 13.36
C GLY A 208 15.58 10.91 12.92
N ILE A 209 14.33 11.04 13.39
CA ILE A 209 13.21 10.20 12.97
C ILE A 209 12.47 10.90 11.82
N VAL A 210 12.30 10.21 10.70
CA VAL A 210 11.53 10.69 9.54
C VAL A 210 10.46 9.68 9.18
N LEU A 211 9.25 10.16 8.90
CA LEU A 211 8.12 9.33 8.48
C LEU A 211 7.79 9.56 7.00
N CYS A 212 7.82 8.48 6.23
CA CYS A 212 7.19 8.43 4.92
C CYS A 212 5.76 7.93 5.10
N SER A 213 4.77 8.83 4.96
CA SER A 213 3.37 8.50 5.20
C SER A 213 2.78 7.56 4.12
N GLU A 214 1.75 6.82 4.54
CA GLU A 214 0.92 6.00 3.66
C GLU A 214 0.06 6.88 2.74
N ASP A 215 -0.59 7.92 3.27
CA ASP A 215 -1.35 8.90 2.49
C ASP A 215 -0.47 10.11 2.14
N ARG A 216 0.42 9.95 1.14
CA ARG A 216 1.33 11.02 0.73
C ARG A 216 0.62 12.29 0.26
N LYS A 217 -0.60 12.16 -0.29
CA LYS A 217 -1.36 13.31 -0.81
C LYS A 217 -1.89 14.17 0.33
N HIS A 218 -2.37 13.56 1.40
CA HIS A 218 -2.90 14.29 2.55
C HIS A 218 -1.81 14.69 3.53
N ASP A 219 -0.91 13.76 3.88
CA ASP A 219 0.07 13.95 4.95
C ASP A 219 1.42 14.50 4.44
N GLY A 220 1.74 14.33 3.17
CA GLY A 220 3.07 14.59 2.61
C GLY A 220 3.19 15.80 1.68
N ILE A 221 2.08 16.40 1.27
CA ILE A 221 2.07 17.54 0.35
C ILE A 221 1.49 18.76 1.07
N ILE A 222 2.27 19.85 1.12
CA ILE A 222 1.73 21.17 1.45
C ILE A 222 0.92 21.62 0.23
N GLN A 223 -0.40 21.52 0.29
CA GLN A 223 -1.25 22.09 -0.75
C GLN A 223 -1.04 23.60 -0.75
N GLY A 224 -0.50 24.13 -1.87
CA GLY A 224 -0.41 25.57 -2.10
C GLY A 224 -1.79 26.20 -1.95
N ARG A 225 -1.84 27.34 -1.25
CA ARG A 225 -3.03 28.17 -1.12
C ARG A 225 -3.55 28.63 -2.47
#